data_AF-G5KDR5-F1
#
_entry.id   AF-G5KDR5-F1
#
_cell.length_a   1.000
_cell.length_b   1.000
_cell.length_c   1.000
_cell.angle_alpha   90.00
_cell.angle_beta   90.00
_cell.angle_gamma   90.00
#
_symmetry.space_group_name_H-M   'P 1'
#
loop_
_entity.id
_entity.type
_entity.pdbx_description
1 polymer ?
#
loop_
_entity_poly.entity_id
_entity_poly.type
_entity_poly.pdbx_seq_one_letter_code
_entity_poly.pdbx_strand_id
1 'polypeptide(L)'
;MNKTYGISGFGQIDVLYVNQNYLKTLPINLKSPSHKKVFLVPVQYKNKAIEKLVKQLYFSQLSYEEQQKTTVEHLPIAISYYQNTIKTFNYNDTKAEMISNPIIGILSNKLLFEEAAYLSNTGLSNPLKIPRTHHSQKVANQIFTKYDPETTIKLSTLHDIQQNMLDSLISGRNNFLFLVGILVFLNSVISYFLIVALFLTRKQELLTMKFLGWRLINRYLFLLSIVASIQIVAFICLFIAKAQLSVLLLYCFYITIDLFLIILMVYSYESKNLVLLLKKGEL
;
A
#
# COMPACT_ATOMS: atom_id res chain seq x y z
N MET A 1 -13.30 -4.62 -4.10
CA MET A 1 -14.61 -4.89 -4.73
C MET A 1 -14.47 -4.66 -6.24
N ASN A 2 -14.35 -5.73 -7.04
CA ASN A 2 -14.37 -5.61 -8.49
C ASN A 2 -15.80 -5.32 -8.94
N LYS A 3 -16.14 -4.04 -9.16
CA LYS A 3 -17.35 -3.69 -9.90
C LYS A 3 -17.16 -4.22 -11.33
N THR A 4 -17.88 -5.27 -11.70
CA THR A 4 -18.04 -5.69 -13.09
C THR A 4 -19.01 -4.71 -13.76
N TYR A 5 -18.49 -3.77 -14.56
CA TYR A 5 -19.26 -2.64 -15.10
C TYR A 5 -20.23 -2.99 -16.25
N GLY A 6 -20.69 -4.24 -16.32
CA GLY A 6 -21.74 -4.68 -17.25
C GLY A 6 -21.44 -4.41 -18.73
N ILE A 7 -20.16 -4.44 -19.13
CA ILE A 7 -19.78 -4.31 -20.54
C ILE A 7 -19.58 -5.70 -21.12
N SER A 8 -20.59 -6.21 -21.84
CA SER A 8 -20.54 -7.50 -22.54
C SER A 8 -20.01 -7.33 -23.97
N GLY A 9 -19.34 -8.36 -24.50
CA GLY A 9 -18.87 -8.38 -25.90
C GLY A 9 -17.45 -7.85 -26.16
N PHE A 10 -16.65 -7.59 -25.10
CA PHE A 10 -15.27 -7.10 -25.19
C PHE A 10 -14.25 -7.91 -24.35
N GLY A 11 -14.54 -9.16 -24.02
CA GLY A 11 -13.66 -10.00 -23.18
C GLY A 11 -12.30 -10.37 -23.81
N GLN A 12 -12.11 -10.11 -25.10
CA GLN A 12 -10.89 -10.37 -25.87
C GLN A 12 -10.59 -9.18 -26.78
N ILE A 13 -10.39 -8.00 -26.19
CA ILE A 13 -9.86 -6.84 -26.93
C ILE A 13 -8.51 -6.47 -26.36
N ASP A 14 -7.51 -6.45 -27.24
CA ASP A 14 -6.19 -5.94 -26.91
C ASP A 14 -6.19 -4.40 -26.94
N VAL A 15 -5.65 -3.81 -25.88
CA VAL A 15 -5.47 -2.36 -25.76
C VAL A 15 -3.98 -2.07 -25.69
N LEU A 16 -3.51 -1.20 -26.58
CA LEU A 16 -2.13 -0.77 -26.67
C LEU A 16 -2.03 0.72 -26.33
N TYR A 17 -1.09 1.11 -25.47
CA TYR A 17 -0.81 2.52 -25.21
C TYR A 17 0.48 2.93 -25.92
N VAL A 18 0.44 4.01 -26.71
CA VAL A 18 1.57 4.44 -27.54
C VAL A 18 1.83 5.93 -27.43
N ASN A 19 3.09 6.33 -27.56
CA ASN A 19 3.48 7.73 -27.66
C ASN A 19 3.35 8.24 -29.11
N GLN A 20 3.51 9.55 -29.29
CA GLN A 20 3.43 10.18 -30.62
C GLN A 20 4.54 9.71 -31.57
N ASN A 21 5.69 9.26 -31.07
CA ASN A 21 6.80 8.80 -31.90
C ASN A 21 6.49 7.45 -32.55
N TYR A 22 5.96 6.49 -31.79
CA TYR A 22 5.50 5.21 -32.31
C TYR A 22 4.30 5.38 -33.25
N LEU A 23 3.42 6.34 -32.97
CA LEU A 23 2.29 6.60 -33.85
C LEU A 23 2.72 7.00 -35.27
N LYS A 24 3.83 7.74 -35.43
CA LYS A 24 4.37 8.11 -36.74
C LYS A 24 4.83 6.91 -37.58
N THR A 25 5.13 5.77 -36.95
CA THR A 25 5.52 4.54 -37.65
C THR A 25 4.31 3.73 -38.12
N LEU A 26 3.11 4.06 -37.64
CA LEU A 26 1.87 3.42 -38.06
C LEU A 26 1.28 4.15 -39.27
N PRO A 27 0.63 3.44 -40.21
CA PRO A 27 -0.01 4.04 -41.38
C PRO A 27 -1.36 4.69 -41.00
N ILE A 28 -1.40 5.50 -39.95
CA ILE A 28 -2.59 6.16 -39.43
C ILE A 28 -2.35 7.68 -39.45
N ASN A 29 -3.22 8.39 -40.16
CA ASN A 29 -3.14 9.85 -40.21
C ASN A 29 -4.00 10.44 -39.10
N LEU A 30 -3.37 11.10 -38.11
CA LEU A 30 -4.05 11.74 -36.99
C LEU A 30 -3.87 13.25 -37.03
N LYS A 31 -4.98 13.98 -36.88
CA LYS A 31 -4.94 15.41 -36.56
C LYS A 31 -4.53 15.57 -35.09
N SER A 32 -3.65 16.54 -34.81
CA SER A 32 -3.04 16.75 -33.49
C SER A 32 -4.04 16.65 -32.34
N PRO A 33 -3.68 15.98 -31.23
CA PRO A 33 -4.57 15.86 -30.08
C PRO A 33 -4.78 17.23 -29.42
N SER A 34 -6.04 17.59 -29.22
CA SER A 34 -6.46 18.67 -28.30
C SER A 34 -6.31 18.20 -26.84
N HIS A 35 -6.74 19.00 -25.85
CA HIS A 35 -6.72 18.67 -24.42
C HIS A 35 -7.50 17.39 -23.99
N LYS A 36 -7.97 16.56 -24.92
CA LYS A 36 -8.74 15.33 -24.68
C LYS A 36 -7.87 14.09 -24.81
N LYS A 37 -8.22 13.03 -24.08
CA LYS A 37 -7.57 11.72 -24.24
C LYS A 37 -8.03 11.07 -25.55
N VAL A 38 -7.09 10.76 -26.44
CA VAL A 38 -7.41 10.21 -27.76
C VAL A 38 -7.28 8.69 -27.77
N PHE A 39 -8.31 8.01 -28.26
CA PHE A 39 -8.32 6.57 -28.52
C PHE A 39 -8.54 6.32 -30.01
N LEU A 40 -7.67 5.51 -30.61
CA LEU A 40 -7.86 4.97 -31.95
C LEU A 40 -8.52 3.61 -31.86
N VAL A 41 -9.62 3.44 -32.55
CA VAL A 41 -10.42 2.22 -32.50
C VAL A 41 -10.52 1.61 -33.90
N PRO A 42 -10.35 0.28 -34.04
CA PRO A 42 -10.70 -0.41 -35.28
C PRO A 42 -12.15 -0.12 -35.73
N VAL A 43 -12.37 0.15 -37.02
CA VAL A 43 -13.72 0.43 -37.56
C VAL A 43 -14.73 -0.70 -37.25
N GLN A 44 -14.28 -1.95 -37.12
CA GLN A 44 -15.11 -3.10 -36.70
C GLN A 44 -15.84 -2.91 -35.36
N TYR A 45 -15.41 -1.96 -34.51
CA TYR A 45 -16.03 -1.68 -33.21
C TYR A 45 -16.91 -0.42 -33.19
N LYS A 46 -17.10 0.27 -34.32
CA LYS A 46 -17.83 1.55 -34.43
C LYS A 46 -19.28 1.52 -33.94
N ASN A 47 -19.93 0.35 -33.97
CA ASN A 47 -21.33 0.17 -33.56
C ASN A 47 -21.51 -0.55 -32.21
N LYS A 48 -20.43 -0.76 -31.47
CA LYS A 48 -20.48 -1.37 -30.12
C LYS A 48 -20.50 -0.27 -29.05
N ALA A 49 -20.68 -0.65 -27.78
CA ALA A 49 -20.57 0.24 -26.62
C ALA A 49 -19.11 0.69 -26.34
N ILE A 50 -18.38 1.06 -27.39
CA ILE A 50 -16.96 1.36 -27.37
C ILE A 50 -16.66 2.63 -26.58
N GLU A 51 -17.54 3.63 -26.65
CA GLU A 51 -17.39 4.87 -25.91
C GLU A 51 -17.37 4.62 -24.40
N LYS A 52 -18.27 3.76 -23.91
CA LYS A 52 -18.29 3.34 -22.50
C LYS A 52 -17.01 2.61 -22.13
N LEU A 53 -16.53 1.71 -22.99
CA LEU A 53 -15.29 0.96 -22.77
C LEU A 53 -14.09 1.91 -22.65
N VAL A 54 -13.87 2.81 -23.62
CA VAL A 54 -12.70 3.70 -23.61
C VAL A 54 -12.76 4.75 -22.49
N LYS A 55 -13.95 5.25 -22.13
CA LYS A 55 -14.11 6.10 -20.94
C LYS A 55 -13.71 5.35 -19.68
N GLN A 56 -14.07 4.08 -19.57
CA GLN A 56 -13.73 3.29 -18.40
C GLN A 56 -12.25 2.91 -18.36
N LEU A 57 -11.65 2.61 -19.51
CA LEU A 57 -10.19 2.43 -19.62
C LEU A 57 -9.47 3.71 -19.17
N TYR A 58 -9.91 4.87 -19.64
CA TYR A 58 -9.34 6.15 -19.20
C TYR A 58 -9.52 6.36 -17.69
N PHE A 59 -10.72 6.12 -17.15
CA PHE A 59 -10.98 6.23 -15.70
C PHE A 59 -10.05 5.34 -14.87
N SER A 60 -9.80 4.11 -15.31
CA SER A 60 -8.91 3.17 -14.61
C SER A 60 -7.44 3.62 -14.57
N GLN A 61 -7.03 4.55 -15.44
CA GLN A 61 -5.67 5.07 -15.47
C GLN A 61 -5.46 6.28 -14.54
N LEU A 62 -6.54 6.86 -14.04
CA LEU A 62 -6.50 7.98 -13.10
C LEU A 62 -6.03 7.51 -11.72
N SER A 63 -5.35 8.39 -10.98
CA SER A 63 -5.03 8.16 -9.58
C SER A 63 -6.31 8.05 -8.73
N TYR A 64 -6.20 7.43 -7.55
CA TYR A 64 -7.34 7.31 -6.62
C TYR A 64 -7.97 8.68 -6.28
N GLU A 65 -7.16 9.72 -6.11
CA GLU A 65 -7.63 11.08 -5.82
C GLU A 65 -8.40 11.71 -7.00
N GLU A 66 -7.95 11.45 -8.24
CA GLU A 66 -8.63 11.93 -9.45
C GLU A 66 -9.94 11.17 -9.70
N GLN A 67 -9.97 9.86 -9.41
CA GLN A 67 -11.16 9.03 -9.49
C GLN A 67 -12.27 9.49 -8.51
N GLN A 68 -11.92 10.09 -7.38
CA GLN A 68 -12.89 10.67 -6.44
C GLN A 68 -13.51 11.97 -6.94
N LYS A 69 -12.81 12.71 -7.82
CA LYS A 69 -13.19 14.06 -8.28
C LYS A 69 -13.94 14.04 -9.62
N THR A 70 -14.07 12.89 -10.26
CA THR A 70 -14.69 12.78 -11.59
C THR A 70 -15.52 11.50 -11.72
N THR A 71 -16.40 11.45 -12.71
CA THR A 71 -17.15 10.22 -13.04
C THR A 71 -16.84 9.78 -14.46
N VAL A 72 -17.09 8.50 -14.75
CA VAL A 72 -16.81 7.89 -16.06
C VAL A 72 -17.54 8.64 -17.18
N GLU A 73 -18.77 9.15 -16.97
CA GLU A 73 -19.55 9.82 -18.02
C GLU A 73 -18.92 11.14 -18.49
N HIS A 74 -18.30 11.88 -17.57
CA HIS A 74 -17.80 13.25 -17.78
C HIS A 74 -16.36 13.31 -18.30
N LEU A 75 -15.74 12.16 -18.58
CA LEU A 75 -14.35 12.12 -19.03
C LEU A 75 -14.18 12.65 -20.47
N PRO A 76 -13.26 13.60 -20.70
CA PRO A 76 -13.03 14.18 -22.01
C PRO A 76 -12.21 13.24 -22.89
N ILE A 77 -12.90 12.48 -23.74
CA ILE A 77 -12.29 11.57 -24.72
C ILE A 77 -12.53 12.03 -26.16
N ALA A 78 -11.65 11.60 -27.07
CA ALA A 78 -11.83 11.68 -28.51
C ALA A 78 -11.57 10.30 -29.13
N ILE A 79 -12.52 9.80 -29.91
CA ILE A 79 -12.41 8.51 -30.59
C ILE A 79 -12.18 8.77 -32.08
N SER A 80 -11.11 8.23 -32.63
CA SER A 80 -10.89 8.18 -34.07
C SER A 80 -10.87 6.73 -34.53
N TYR A 81 -11.45 6.47 -35.69
CA TYR A 81 -11.54 5.11 -36.22
C TYR A 81 -10.52 4.89 -37.33
N TYR A 82 -9.87 3.73 -37.33
CA TYR A 82 -8.91 3.34 -38.37
C TYR A 82 -9.34 2.06 -39.10
N GLN A 83 -9.05 2.00 -40.40
CA GLN A 83 -9.41 0.89 -41.30
C GLN A 83 -8.24 -0.05 -41.56
N ASN A 84 -7.02 0.45 -41.48
CA ASN A 84 -5.82 -0.31 -41.81
C ASN A 84 -5.67 -1.51 -40.86
N THR A 85 -5.25 -2.66 -41.39
CA THR A 85 -4.89 -3.79 -40.54
C THR A 85 -3.56 -3.50 -39.87
N ILE A 86 -3.57 -3.37 -38.55
CA ILE A 86 -2.37 -3.11 -37.76
C ILE A 86 -1.99 -4.41 -37.06
N LYS A 87 -0.78 -4.89 -37.34
CA LYS A 87 -0.14 -5.94 -36.55
C LYS A 87 0.96 -5.31 -35.72
N THR A 88 0.88 -5.48 -34.42
CA THR A 88 1.87 -5.00 -33.47
C THR A 88 2.31 -6.14 -32.58
N PHE A 89 3.53 -6.06 -32.10
CA PHE A 89 4.07 -7.07 -31.20
C PHE A 89 3.35 -7.01 -29.85
N ASN A 90 3.14 -8.18 -29.26
CA ASN A 90 2.64 -8.32 -27.90
C ASN A 90 3.82 -8.25 -26.95
N TYR A 91 3.63 -7.58 -25.83
CA TYR A 91 4.62 -7.50 -24.77
C TYR A 91 4.39 -8.51 -23.65
N ASN A 92 3.62 -9.56 -23.93
CA ASN A 92 3.34 -10.63 -22.98
C ASN A 92 4.49 -11.65 -22.97
N ASP A 93 5.11 -11.81 -21.80
CA ASP A 93 6.21 -12.76 -21.56
C ASP A 93 5.85 -14.23 -21.88
N THR A 94 4.55 -14.57 -21.96
CA THR A 94 4.06 -15.95 -22.15
C THR A 94 3.50 -16.25 -23.55
N LYS A 95 3.26 -15.23 -24.38
CA LYS A 95 2.68 -15.41 -25.72
C LYS A 95 3.33 -14.45 -26.71
N ALA A 96 4.12 -15.02 -27.64
CA ALA A 96 4.79 -14.30 -28.71
C ALA A 96 3.88 -13.90 -29.89
N GLU A 97 2.56 -14.10 -29.76
CA GLU A 97 1.60 -13.83 -30.83
C GLU A 97 1.48 -12.31 -31.07
N MET A 98 1.52 -11.90 -32.35
CA MET A 98 1.27 -10.49 -32.71
C MET A 98 -0.18 -10.12 -32.45
N ILE A 99 -0.39 -8.97 -31.82
CA ILE A 99 -1.71 -8.38 -31.63
C ILE A 99 -2.17 -7.80 -32.97
N SER A 100 -3.38 -8.15 -33.38
CA SER A 100 -4.01 -7.63 -34.60
C SER A 100 -5.15 -6.69 -34.24
N ASN A 101 -5.13 -5.48 -34.82
CA ASN A 101 -6.15 -4.44 -34.67
C ASN A 101 -6.50 -4.09 -33.20
N PRO A 102 -5.52 -3.68 -32.36
CA PRO A 102 -5.81 -3.25 -30.99
C PRO A 102 -6.54 -1.90 -30.93
N ILE A 103 -7.20 -1.63 -29.80
CA ILE A 103 -7.52 -0.24 -29.45
C ILE A 103 -6.23 0.45 -29.05
N ILE A 104 -5.91 1.59 -29.66
CA ILE A 104 -4.67 2.32 -29.37
C ILE A 104 -4.98 3.58 -28.56
N GLY A 105 -4.59 3.61 -27.29
CA GLY A 105 -4.64 4.81 -26.44
C GLY A 105 -3.39 5.68 -26.66
N ILE A 106 -3.59 6.96 -26.99
CA ILE A 106 -2.47 7.87 -27.24
C ILE A 106 -2.01 8.50 -25.92
N LEU A 107 -0.74 8.35 -25.62
CA LEU A 107 -0.09 8.99 -24.48
C LEU A 107 0.12 10.48 -24.76
N SER A 108 -0.19 11.30 -23.77
CA SER A 108 0.07 12.73 -23.81
C SER A 108 1.40 13.06 -23.13
N ASN A 109 1.93 14.27 -23.32
CA ASN A 109 3.14 14.73 -22.62
C ASN A 109 2.96 14.77 -21.09
N LYS A 110 1.71 14.84 -20.60
CA LYS A 110 1.36 14.64 -19.19
C LYS A 110 0.79 13.23 -19.03
N LEU A 111 1.62 12.31 -18.53
CA LEU A 111 1.21 10.93 -18.31
C LEU A 111 0.24 10.85 -17.12
N LEU A 112 -0.75 9.96 -17.21
CA LEU A 112 -1.61 9.61 -16.08
C LEU A 112 -0.85 8.74 -15.08
N PHE A 113 -1.36 8.60 -13.86
CA PHE A 113 -0.70 7.85 -12.79
C PHE A 113 -0.32 6.42 -13.21
N GLU A 114 -1.28 5.66 -13.72
CA GLU A 114 -1.01 4.29 -14.18
C GLU A 114 -0.13 4.27 -15.43
N GLU A 115 -0.27 5.23 -16.34
CA GLU A 115 0.58 5.32 -17.53
C GLU A 115 2.05 5.57 -17.17
N ALA A 116 2.28 6.46 -16.20
CA ALA A 116 3.59 6.70 -15.63
C ALA A 116 4.11 5.45 -14.91
N ALA A 117 3.26 4.73 -14.18
CA ALA A 117 3.64 3.47 -13.51
C ALA A 117 4.03 2.36 -14.50
N TYR A 118 3.28 2.18 -15.59
CA TYR A 118 3.59 1.18 -16.63
C TYR A 118 4.86 1.51 -17.43
N LEU A 119 5.11 2.80 -17.68
CA LEU A 119 6.33 3.27 -18.34
C LEU A 119 7.51 3.42 -17.38
N SER A 120 7.24 3.44 -16.07
CA SER A 120 8.30 3.50 -15.07
C SER A 120 9.20 2.29 -15.23
N ASN A 121 10.47 2.50 -14.97
CA ASN A 121 11.44 1.43 -14.84
C ASN A 121 11.09 0.45 -13.69
N THR A 122 10.07 0.75 -12.87
CA THR A 122 9.61 -0.01 -11.71
C THR A 122 8.30 -0.77 -11.92
N GLY A 123 7.67 -0.68 -13.09
CA GLY A 123 6.49 -1.48 -13.41
C GLY A 123 6.86 -2.96 -13.51
N LEU A 124 6.29 -3.83 -12.67
CA LEU A 124 6.49 -5.29 -12.77
C LEU A 124 6.05 -5.84 -14.13
N SER A 125 5.16 -5.12 -14.81
CA SER A 125 4.60 -5.38 -16.14
C SER A 125 5.20 -4.49 -17.23
N ASN A 126 6.39 -3.90 -17.01
CA ASN A 126 7.03 -3.07 -18.04
C ASN A 126 7.31 -3.93 -19.28
N PRO A 127 6.74 -3.57 -20.45
CA PRO A 127 6.85 -4.34 -21.68
C PRO A 127 8.26 -4.39 -22.29
N LEU A 128 9.16 -3.50 -21.87
CA LEU A 128 10.52 -3.38 -22.40
C LEU A 128 11.55 -4.14 -21.55
N LYS A 129 11.21 -5.35 -21.09
CA LYS A 129 12.16 -6.22 -20.40
C LYS A 129 13.08 -6.90 -21.41
N ILE A 130 14.26 -6.33 -21.59
CA ILE A 130 15.31 -6.96 -22.38
C ILE A 130 16.15 -7.83 -21.43
N PRO A 131 16.37 -9.13 -21.73
CA PRO A 131 17.26 -9.96 -20.93
C PRO A 131 18.66 -9.33 -20.88
N ARG A 132 19.22 -9.26 -19.67
CA ARG A 132 20.53 -8.63 -19.44
C ARG A 132 21.65 -9.54 -19.97
N THR A 133 21.96 -9.41 -21.26
CA THR A 133 23.14 -10.02 -21.88
C THR A 133 24.09 -8.92 -22.38
N HIS A 134 25.39 -9.22 -22.47
CA HIS A 134 26.37 -8.30 -23.06
C HIS A 134 26.00 -7.87 -24.48
N HIS A 135 25.41 -8.78 -25.26
CA HIS A 135 24.95 -8.51 -26.62
C HIS A 135 23.76 -7.52 -26.61
N SER A 136 22.73 -7.79 -25.81
CA SER A 136 21.55 -6.93 -25.68
C SER A 136 21.89 -5.53 -25.19
N GLN A 137 22.83 -5.40 -24.24
CA GLN A 137 23.34 -4.11 -23.76
C GLN A 137 24.08 -3.33 -24.86
N LYS A 138 24.91 -4.01 -25.64
CA LYS A 138 25.64 -3.40 -26.75
C LYS A 138 24.70 -2.90 -27.85
N VAL A 139 23.72 -3.72 -28.23
CA VAL A 139 22.70 -3.36 -29.23
C VAL A 139 21.82 -2.20 -28.74
N ALA A 140 21.37 -2.23 -27.48
CA ALA A 140 20.62 -1.12 -26.90
C ALA A 140 21.45 0.17 -26.92
N ASN A 141 22.66 0.16 -26.35
CA ASN A 141 23.50 1.36 -26.33
C ASN A 141 23.77 1.91 -27.74
N GLN A 142 24.01 1.05 -28.74
CA GLN A 142 24.20 1.45 -30.14
C GLN A 142 22.96 2.10 -30.77
N ILE A 143 21.77 1.57 -30.49
CA ILE A 143 20.51 2.14 -30.98
C ILE A 143 20.31 3.52 -30.37
N PHE A 144 20.47 3.67 -29.05
CA PHE A 144 20.20 4.94 -28.39
C PHE A 144 21.24 6.02 -28.71
N THR A 145 22.55 5.71 -28.71
CA THR A 145 23.58 6.70 -29.14
C THR A 145 23.40 7.17 -30.57
N LYS A 146 22.75 6.39 -31.45
CA LYS A 146 22.43 6.79 -32.82
C LYS A 146 21.31 7.82 -32.89
N TYR A 147 20.36 7.81 -31.95
CA TYR A 147 19.20 8.70 -31.95
C TYR A 147 19.32 9.87 -30.95
N ASP A 148 20.04 9.67 -29.85
CA ASP A 148 20.34 10.69 -28.86
C ASP A 148 21.66 10.36 -28.10
N PRO A 149 22.76 11.06 -28.39
CA PRO A 149 24.07 10.76 -27.82
C PRO A 149 24.22 11.13 -26.33
N GLU A 150 23.34 11.97 -25.77
CA GLU A 150 23.41 12.36 -24.35
C GLU A 150 22.59 11.43 -23.43
N THR A 151 21.72 10.59 -24.01
CA THR A 151 20.89 9.67 -23.24
C THR A 151 21.69 8.46 -22.75
N THR A 152 22.01 8.44 -21.45
CA THR A 152 22.55 7.26 -20.79
C THR A 152 21.43 6.30 -20.36
N ILE A 153 21.38 5.11 -20.96
CA ILE A 153 20.41 4.08 -20.56
C ILE A 153 20.84 3.45 -19.23
N LYS A 154 20.01 3.60 -18.20
CA LYS A 154 20.12 2.80 -16.98
C LYS A 154 19.16 1.61 -17.08
N LEU A 155 19.71 0.42 -17.30
CA LEU A 155 18.93 -0.82 -17.27
C LEU A 155 18.68 -1.22 -15.81
N SER A 156 17.44 -1.05 -15.35
CA SER A 156 17.01 -1.51 -14.03
C SER A 156 16.85 -3.03 -14.04
N THR A 157 17.34 -3.70 -13.00
CA THR A 157 17.13 -5.13 -12.78
C THR A 157 15.81 -5.39 -12.09
N LEU A 158 15.28 -6.62 -12.18
CA LEU A 158 14.09 -7.02 -11.42
C LEU A 158 14.28 -6.80 -9.91
N HIS A 159 15.53 -6.88 -9.43
CA HIS A 159 15.90 -6.55 -8.05
C HIS A 159 15.71 -5.05 -7.76
N ASP A 160 16.21 -4.15 -8.62
CA ASP A 160 16.01 -2.70 -8.46
C ASP A 160 14.51 -2.30 -8.49
N ILE A 161 13.72 -3.06 -9.26
CA ILE A 161 12.26 -2.89 -9.35
C ILE A 161 11.56 -3.34 -8.07
N GLN A 162 11.92 -4.53 -7.59
CA GLN A 162 11.41 -5.07 -6.34
C GLN A 162 11.93 -4.30 -5.13
N GLN A 163 13.06 -3.61 -5.25
CA GLN A 163 13.65 -2.82 -4.18
C GLN A 163 12.74 -1.66 -3.78
N ASN A 164 12.10 -0.96 -4.71
CA ASN A 164 11.11 0.06 -4.35
C ASN A 164 9.88 -0.51 -3.62
N MET A 165 9.46 -1.72 -3.99
CA MET A 165 8.38 -2.43 -3.29
C MET A 165 8.82 -2.89 -1.90
N LEU A 166 10.03 -3.44 -1.78
CA LEU A 166 10.66 -3.82 -0.52
C LEU A 166 10.87 -2.60 0.38
N ASP A 167 11.33 -1.48 -0.15
CA ASP A 167 11.53 -0.22 0.56
C ASP A 167 10.20 0.38 1.02
N SER A 168 9.15 0.27 0.19
CA SER A 168 7.78 0.64 0.59
C SER A 168 7.23 -0.27 1.69
N LEU A 169 7.49 -1.58 1.61
CA LEU A 169 7.09 -2.54 2.65
C LEU A 169 7.90 -2.35 3.94
N ILE A 170 9.20 -2.07 3.84
CA ILE A 170 10.09 -1.76 4.96
C ILE A 170 9.65 -0.44 5.61
N SER A 171 9.33 0.57 4.81
CA SER A 171 8.81 1.85 5.29
C SER A 171 7.42 1.67 5.94
N GLY A 172 6.55 0.87 5.32
CA GLY A 172 5.24 0.50 5.89
C GLY A 172 5.37 -0.25 7.22
N ARG A 173 6.29 -1.22 7.30
CA ARG A 173 6.64 -1.92 8.54
C ARG A 173 7.16 -0.97 9.60
N ASN A 174 8.08 -0.07 9.25
CA ASN A 174 8.64 0.90 10.19
C ASN A 174 7.57 1.87 10.70
N ASN A 175 6.69 2.36 9.82
CA ASN A 175 5.55 3.20 10.22
C ASN A 175 4.57 2.44 11.13
N PHE A 176 4.29 1.17 10.82
CA PHE A 176 3.46 0.33 11.66
C PHE A 176 4.09 0.09 13.04
N LEU A 177 5.38 -0.25 13.09
CA LEU A 177 6.13 -0.40 14.35
C LEU A 177 6.15 0.89 15.17
N PHE A 178 6.29 2.04 14.51
CA PHE A 178 6.23 3.34 15.16
C PHE A 178 4.86 3.59 15.80
N LEU A 179 3.77 3.27 15.10
CA LEU A 179 2.41 3.40 15.60
C LEU A 179 2.16 2.46 16.80
N VAL A 180 2.62 1.20 16.71
CA VAL A 180 2.59 0.25 17.84
C VAL A 180 3.39 0.80 19.02
N GLY A 181 4.55 1.41 18.78
CA GLY A 181 5.36 2.06 19.82
C GLY A 181 4.62 3.17 20.56
N ILE A 182 3.89 4.03 19.82
CA ILE A 182 3.04 5.08 20.41
C ILE A 182 1.96 4.47 21.30
N LEU A 183 1.29 3.40 20.85
CA LEU A 183 0.24 2.74 21.62
C LEU A 183 0.77 2.13 22.92
N VAL A 184 1.91 1.44 22.87
CA VAL A 184 2.57 0.88 24.06
C VAL A 184 3.00 1.98 25.03
N PHE A 185 3.55 3.09 24.51
CA PHE A 185 3.91 4.24 25.33
C PHE A 185 2.69 4.86 26.02
N LEU A 186 1.59 5.08 25.29
CA LEU A 186 0.36 5.64 25.85
C LEU A 186 -0.21 4.72 26.94
N ASN A 187 -0.21 3.40 26.71
CA ASN A 187 -0.68 2.45 27.72
C ASN A 187 0.22 2.46 28.96
N SER A 188 1.54 2.57 28.78
CA SER A 188 2.49 2.70 29.91
C SER A 188 2.17 3.92 30.78
N VAL A 189 1.80 5.05 30.17
CA VAL A 189 1.41 6.27 30.91
C VAL A 189 0.12 6.03 31.71
N ILE A 190 -0.90 5.43 31.09
CA ILE A 190 -2.18 5.11 31.75
C ILE A 190 -1.96 4.15 32.93
N SER A 191 -1.20 3.08 32.71
CA SER A 191 -0.84 2.10 33.73
C SER A 191 -0.07 2.74 34.90
N TYR A 192 0.84 3.66 34.62
CA TYR A 192 1.54 4.42 35.66
C TYR A 192 0.55 5.24 36.52
N PHE A 193 -0.36 5.99 35.89
CA PHE A 193 -1.36 6.77 36.62
C PHE A 193 -2.27 5.89 37.48
N LEU A 194 -2.68 4.71 36.98
CA LEU A 194 -3.49 3.77 37.74
C LEU A 194 -2.76 3.24 38.99
N ILE A 195 -1.47 2.92 38.88
CA ILE A 195 -0.66 2.48 40.02
C ILE A 195 -0.55 3.59 41.08
N VAL A 196 -0.26 4.82 40.65
CA VAL A 196 -0.17 5.97 41.56
C VAL A 196 -1.52 6.24 42.24
N ALA A 197 -2.61 6.24 41.48
CA ALA A 197 -3.95 6.44 42.02
C ALA A 197 -4.31 5.36 43.05
N LEU A 198 -4.07 4.08 42.73
CA LEU A 198 -4.31 2.97 43.65
C LEU A 198 -3.51 3.14 44.95
N PHE A 199 -2.23 3.52 44.85
CA PHE A 199 -1.40 3.72 46.02
C PHE A 199 -1.90 4.87 46.89
N LEU A 200 -2.32 6.00 46.28
CA LEU A 200 -2.88 7.13 47.02
C LEU A 200 -4.18 6.77 47.73
N THR A 201 -5.07 6.01 47.07
CA THR A 201 -6.37 5.65 47.62
C THR A 201 -6.30 4.53 48.66
N ARG A 202 -5.40 3.55 48.48
CA ARG A 202 -5.33 2.33 49.32
C ARG A 202 -3.99 2.16 50.05
N LYS A 203 -3.29 3.27 50.32
CA LYS A 203 -1.97 3.26 50.96
C LYS A 203 -1.91 2.41 52.23
N GLN A 204 -2.87 2.61 53.13
CA GLN A 204 -2.91 1.93 54.44
C GLN A 204 -3.14 0.42 54.27
N GLU A 205 -4.08 0.03 53.41
CA GLU A 205 -4.37 -1.39 53.12
C GLU A 205 -3.15 -2.11 52.54
N LEU A 206 -2.48 -1.49 51.57
CA LEU A 206 -1.29 -2.05 50.91
C LEU A 206 -0.10 -2.20 51.88
N LEU A 207 0.13 -1.20 52.75
CA LEU A 207 1.17 -1.27 53.77
C LEU A 207 0.88 -2.36 54.80
N THR A 208 -0.36 -2.45 55.29
CA THR A 208 -0.78 -3.50 56.22
C THR A 208 -0.58 -4.90 55.63
N MET A 209 -1.04 -5.13 54.39
CA MET A 209 -0.83 -6.41 53.70
C MET A 209 0.66 -6.73 53.52
N LYS A 210 1.49 -5.71 53.27
CA LYS A 210 2.95 -5.86 53.16
C LYS A 210 3.58 -6.27 54.50
N PHE A 211 3.17 -5.67 55.62
CA PHE A 211 3.63 -6.06 56.96
C PHE A 211 3.19 -7.48 57.34
N LEU A 212 1.99 -7.88 56.94
CA LEU A 212 1.47 -9.24 57.10
C LEU A 212 2.21 -10.29 56.24
N GLY A 213 3.22 -9.90 55.45
CA GLY A 213 4.02 -10.81 54.64
C GLY A 213 3.33 -11.31 53.36
N TRP A 214 2.27 -10.64 52.90
CA TRP A 214 1.57 -11.06 51.69
C TRP A 214 2.47 -10.92 50.45
N ARG A 215 2.31 -11.81 49.47
CA ARG A 215 3.05 -11.74 48.19
C ARG A 215 2.63 -10.50 47.38
N LEU A 216 3.56 -9.93 46.61
CA LEU A 216 3.33 -8.72 45.81
C LEU A 216 2.12 -8.85 44.87
N ILE A 217 2.01 -9.98 44.16
CA ILE A 217 0.88 -10.25 43.27
C ILE A 217 -0.46 -10.21 44.00
N ASN A 218 -0.54 -10.75 45.22
CA ASN A 218 -1.79 -10.78 46.00
C ASN A 218 -2.21 -9.38 46.45
N ARG A 219 -1.25 -8.51 46.77
CA ARG A 219 -1.55 -7.12 47.16
C ARG A 219 -2.12 -6.28 46.02
N TYR A 220 -1.65 -6.53 44.79
CA TYR A 220 -2.09 -5.81 43.60
C TYR A 220 -3.12 -6.58 42.77
N LEU A 221 -3.68 -7.67 43.30
CA LEU A 221 -4.64 -8.53 42.59
C LEU A 221 -5.88 -7.75 42.14
N PHE A 222 -6.33 -6.78 42.94
CA PHE A 222 -7.43 -5.90 42.57
C PHE A 222 -7.12 -5.06 41.31
N LEU A 223 -5.92 -4.47 41.24
CA LEU A 223 -5.47 -3.71 40.08
C LEU A 223 -5.34 -4.59 38.84
N LEU A 224 -4.69 -5.76 38.99
CA LEU A 224 -4.53 -6.72 37.91
C LEU A 224 -5.89 -7.21 37.38
N SER A 225 -6.87 -7.39 38.26
CA SER A 225 -8.24 -7.76 37.89
C SER A 225 -8.95 -6.68 37.07
N ILE A 226 -8.81 -5.40 37.44
CA ILE A 226 -9.37 -4.28 36.66
C ILE A 226 -8.77 -4.24 35.27
N VAL A 227 -7.44 -4.29 35.16
CA VAL A 227 -6.74 -4.25 33.87
C VAL A 227 -7.14 -5.45 33.03
N ALA A 228 -7.13 -6.66 33.61
CA ALA A 228 -7.56 -7.87 32.91
C ALA A 228 -8.99 -7.76 32.38
N SER A 229 -9.91 -7.20 33.17
CA SER A 229 -11.31 -7.01 32.77
C SER A 229 -11.44 -6.08 31.55
N ILE A 230 -10.71 -4.96 31.56
CA ILE A 230 -10.68 -4.01 30.43
C ILE A 230 -10.14 -4.70 29.17
N GLN A 231 -9.03 -5.44 29.30
CA GLN A 231 -8.41 -6.13 28.17
C GLN A 231 -9.28 -7.27 27.62
N ILE A 232 -10.04 -7.97 28.47
CA ILE A 232 -11.01 -9.01 28.07
C ILE A 232 -12.16 -8.39 27.27
N VAL A 233 -12.72 -7.26 27.74
CA VAL A 233 -13.79 -6.56 27.01
C VAL A 233 -13.31 -6.15 25.62
N ALA A 234 -12.11 -5.57 25.52
CA ALA A 234 -11.52 -5.20 24.24
C ALA A 234 -11.24 -6.43 23.34
N PHE A 235 -10.83 -7.57 23.90
CA PHE A 235 -10.70 -8.82 23.14
C PHE A 235 -12.04 -9.29 22.56
N ILE A 236 -13.11 -9.25 23.36
CA ILE A 236 -14.47 -9.62 22.92
C ILE A 236 -14.93 -8.70 21.80
N CYS A 237 -14.68 -7.39 21.90
CA CYS A 237 -14.98 -6.44 20.83
C CYS A 237 -14.26 -6.80 19.52
N LEU A 238 -12.96 -7.14 19.58
CA LEU A 238 -12.20 -7.57 18.40
C LEU A 238 -12.75 -8.88 17.80
N PHE A 239 -13.18 -9.80 18.65
CA PHE A 239 -13.80 -11.04 18.21
C PHE A 239 -15.13 -10.79 17.49
N ILE A 240 -16.00 -9.94 18.06
CA ILE A 240 -17.30 -9.56 17.44
C ILE A 240 -17.08 -8.84 16.11
N ALA A 241 -16.04 -8.01 16.01
CA ALA A 241 -15.66 -7.32 14.78
C ALA A 241 -15.12 -8.26 13.68
N LYS A 242 -15.07 -9.59 13.94
CA LYS A 242 -14.51 -10.61 13.04
C LYS A 242 -13.10 -10.26 12.58
N ALA A 243 -12.27 -9.78 13.51
CA ALA A 243 -10.88 -9.45 13.23
C ALA A 243 -10.12 -10.68 12.70
N GLN A 244 -9.18 -10.44 11.79
CA GLN A 244 -8.32 -11.48 11.23
C GLN A 244 -7.47 -12.11 12.33
N LEU A 245 -7.17 -13.42 12.22
CA LEU A 245 -6.40 -14.18 13.21
C LEU A 245 -5.05 -13.53 13.57
N SER A 246 -4.36 -12.94 12.59
CA SER A 246 -3.11 -12.22 12.80
C SER A 246 -3.25 -11.03 13.77
N VAL A 247 -4.37 -10.31 13.69
CA VAL A 247 -4.67 -9.17 14.58
C VAL A 247 -4.94 -9.66 16.00
N LEU A 248 -5.65 -10.78 16.16
CA LEU A 248 -5.90 -11.38 17.48
C LEU A 248 -4.60 -11.83 18.15
N LEU A 249 -3.70 -12.48 17.40
CA LEU A 249 -2.39 -12.88 17.91
C LEU A 249 -1.53 -11.68 18.34
N LEU A 250 -1.50 -10.63 17.52
CA LEU A 250 -0.80 -9.39 17.85
C LEU A 250 -1.36 -8.74 19.12
N TYR A 251 -2.69 -8.75 19.28
CA TYR A 251 -3.33 -8.22 20.47
C TYR A 251 -3.05 -9.05 21.74
N CYS A 252 -3.01 -10.38 21.64
CA CYS A 252 -2.55 -11.23 22.75
C CYS A 252 -1.11 -10.90 23.16
N PHE A 253 -0.22 -10.73 22.18
CA PHE A 253 1.16 -10.30 22.44
C PHE A 253 1.21 -8.93 23.12
N TYR A 254 0.39 -7.97 22.67
CA TYR A 254 0.26 -6.66 23.30
C TYR A 254 -0.17 -6.76 24.77
N ILE A 255 -1.16 -7.58 25.12
CA ILE A 255 -1.58 -7.80 26.51
C ILE A 255 -0.42 -8.33 27.37
N THR A 256 0.39 -9.25 26.84
CA THR A 256 1.53 -9.78 27.59
C THR A 256 2.58 -8.71 27.90
N ILE A 257 2.85 -7.81 26.95
CA ILE A 257 3.75 -6.68 27.16
C ILE A 257 3.19 -5.71 28.20
N ASP A 258 1.89 -5.41 28.12
CA ASP A 258 1.21 -4.49 29.05
C ASP A 258 1.26 -5.01 30.50
N LEU A 259 0.91 -6.29 30.71
CA LEU A 259 1.01 -6.93 32.01
C LEU A 259 2.44 -6.94 32.56
N PHE A 260 3.41 -7.21 31.69
CA PHE A 260 4.83 -7.17 32.07
C PHE A 260 5.26 -5.76 32.52
N LEU A 261 4.85 -4.72 31.80
CA LEU A 261 5.12 -3.33 32.14
C LEU A 261 4.49 -2.93 33.47
N ILE A 262 3.24 -3.33 33.72
CA ILE A 262 2.54 -3.06 34.99
C ILE A 262 3.31 -3.70 36.16
N ILE A 263 3.69 -4.97 36.04
CA ILE A 263 4.45 -5.67 37.08
C ILE A 263 5.79 -4.96 37.33
N LEU A 264 6.51 -4.58 36.27
CA LEU A 264 7.77 -3.87 36.36
C LEU A 264 7.61 -2.50 37.04
N MET A 265 6.56 -1.76 36.71
CA MET A 265 6.25 -0.47 37.35
C MET A 265 5.89 -0.63 38.82
N VAL A 266 5.07 -1.62 39.19
CA VAL A 266 4.76 -1.92 40.60
C VAL A 266 6.03 -2.24 41.38
N TYR A 267 6.91 -3.08 40.81
CA TYR A 267 8.18 -3.43 41.44
C TYR A 267 9.10 -2.21 41.62
N SER A 268 9.23 -1.37 40.59
CA SER A 268 10.01 -0.13 40.63
C SER A 268 9.47 0.86 41.66
N TYR A 269 8.15 0.95 41.79
CA TYR A 269 7.51 1.83 42.76
C TYR A 269 7.68 1.33 44.20
N GLU A 270 7.50 0.03 44.45
CA GLU A 270 7.69 -0.56 45.79
C GLU A 270 9.14 -0.51 46.28
N SER A 271 10.11 -0.78 45.40
CA SER A 271 11.53 -0.75 45.76
C SER A 271 11.98 0.65 46.18
N LYS A 272 11.54 1.69 45.47
CA LYS A 272 11.82 3.09 45.82
C LYS A 272 11.16 3.50 47.14
N ASN A 273 9.91 3.07 47.39
CA ASN A 273 9.21 3.39 48.63
C ASN A 273 9.77 2.65 49.86
N LEU A 274 10.27 1.42 49.70
CA LEU A 274 10.96 0.69 50.78
C LEU A 274 12.19 1.44 51.30
N VAL A 275 13.01 1.95 50.38
CA VAL A 275 14.18 2.77 50.71
C VAL A 275 13.78 4.07 51.41
N LEU A 276 12.66 4.67 51.00
CA LEU A 276 12.13 5.91 51.56
C LEU A 276 11.58 5.72 52.98
N LEU A 277 10.86 4.61 53.24
CA LEU A 277 10.36 4.25 54.56
C LEU A 277 11.50 3.93 55.53
N LEU A 278 12.51 3.17 55.08
CA LEU A 278 13.71 2.87 55.87
C LEU A 278 14.55 4.11 56.18
N LYS A 279 14.63 5.09 55.27
CA LYS A 279 15.36 6.35 55.49
C LYS A 279 14.64 7.31 56.44
N LYS A 280 13.31 7.26 56.52
CA LYS A 280 12.52 8.20 57.34
C LYS A 280 12.34 7.74 58.79
N GLY A 281 12.62 6.48 59.11
CA GLY A 281 12.38 5.95 60.47
C GLY A 281 10.90 5.98 60.88
N GLU A 282 9.99 6.19 59.92
CA GLU A 282 8.54 6.10 60.12
C GLU A 282 8.12 4.65 59.86
N LEU A 283 8.36 3.82 60.88
CA LEU A 283 7.74 2.50 61.02
C LEU A 283 6.56 2.61 61.98
#